data_AF-A0A662Z203-F1
#
_entry.id   AF-A0A662Z203-F1
#
_cell.length_a   1.000
_cell.length_b   1.000
_cell.length_c   1.000
_cell.angle_alpha   90.00
_cell.angle_beta   90.00
_cell.angle_gamma   90.00
#
_symmetry.space_group_name_H-M   'P 1'
#
loop_
_entity.id
_entity.type
_entity.pdbx_description
1 polymer ?
#
loop_
_entity_poly.entity_id
_entity_poly.type
_entity_poly.pdbx_seq_one_letter_code
_entity_poly.pdbx_strand_id
1 'polypeptide(L)'
;MAKYEREVSLNNDKPRDISIAEPVVGSIIAVVFLILIHTLFDYFGVWRIENGNTEVVPFVDNEYAAYFVTFTTLLLIVILVINIFKFVHQRWTVSMFVISTVLSIIGIMILYHMHENRELWNQDFMDGLLDLGFFESTTSLMYRVTDGLWTFVSEWIFILLIVLMVIGIIINGYRTLQRARTSRPKKYKRAPLE
;
A
#
# COMPACT_ATOMS: atom_id res chain seq x y z
N MET A 1 -38.63 -24.84 -4.24
CA MET A 1 -38.43 -23.53 -3.59
C MET A 1 -37.85 -23.66 -2.17
N ALA A 2 -38.47 -24.42 -1.26
CA ALA A 2 -38.04 -24.53 0.14
C ALA A 2 -36.58 -25.00 0.41
N LYS A 3 -35.94 -25.72 -0.52
CA LYS A 3 -34.52 -26.10 -0.40
C LYS A 3 -33.57 -24.94 -0.77
N TYR A 4 -33.97 -24.14 -1.76
CA TYR A 4 -33.22 -22.98 -2.22
C TYR A 4 -33.25 -21.86 -1.18
N GLU A 5 -34.41 -21.62 -0.57
CA GLU A 5 -34.55 -20.65 0.54
C GLU A 5 -33.75 -21.07 1.78
N ARG A 6 -33.69 -22.37 2.09
CA ARG A 6 -32.89 -22.90 3.20
C ARG A 6 -31.39 -22.75 2.95
N GLU A 7 -30.92 -22.98 1.72
CA GLU A 7 -29.50 -22.81 1.38
C GLU A 7 -29.08 -21.33 1.39
N VAL A 8 -29.97 -20.42 0.98
CA VAL A 8 -29.76 -18.97 1.08
C VAL A 8 -29.76 -18.49 2.54
N SER A 9 -30.68 -18.98 3.38
CA SER A 9 -30.71 -18.62 4.81
C SER A 9 -29.47 -19.13 5.56
N LEU A 10 -29.05 -20.38 5.30
CA LEU A 10 -27.85 -20.98 5.88
C LEU A 10 -26.54 -20.30 5.46
N ASN A 11 -26.51 -19.62 4.31
CA ASN A 11 -25.31 -18.90 3.87
C ASN A 11 -25.23 -17.48 4.47
N ASN A 12 -26.37 -16.86 4.79
CA ASN A 12 -26.45 -15.57 5.48
C ASN A 12 -26.07 -15.65 6.97
N ASP A 13 -26.26 -16.80 7.60
CA ASP A 13 -25.94 -16.99 9.03
C ASP A 13 -24.46 -17.34 9.30
N LYS A 14 -23.63 -17.50 8.25
CA LYS A 14 -22.20 -17.72 8.42
C LYS A 14 -21.51 -16.40 8.71
N PRO A 15 -20.80 -16.25 9.84
CA PRO A 15 -20.14 -15.02 10.21
C PRO A 15 -19.19 -14.57 9.10
N ARG A 16 -19.28 -13.28 8.74
CA ARG A 16 -18.32 -12.66 7.84
C ARG A 16 -16.97 -12.60 8.51
N ASP A 17 -15.98 -12.89 7.71
CA ASP A 17 -14.64 -13.21 8.13
C ASP A 17 -13.67 -12.07 7.83
N ILE A 18 -14.08 -11.20 6.89
CA ILE A 18 -13.48 -9.93 6.52
C ILE A 18 -14.58 -8.88 6.72
N SER A 19 -14.29 -7.84 7.50
CA SER A 19 -15.21 -6.71 7.64
C SER A 19 -15.32 -6.00 6.30
N ILE A 20 -16.53 -5.62 5.87
CA ILE A 20 -16.74 -4.84 4.63
C ILE A 20 -16.00 -3.51 4.68
N ALA A 21 -15.82 -2.93 5.87
CA ALA A 21 -15.10 -1.68 6.05
C ALA A 21 -13.61 -1.80 5.63
N GLU A 22 -12.97 -2.95 5.82
CA GLU A 22 -11.55 -3.14 5.50
C GLU A 22 -11.24 -2.90 4.01
N PRO A 23 -11.85 -3.62 3.05
CA PRO A 23 -11.59 -3.38 1.62
C PRO A 23 -12.14 -2.03 1.13
N VAL A 24 -13.21 -1.52 1.73
CA VAL A 24 -13.79 -0.22 1.32
C VAL A 24 -12.85 0.92 1.69
N VAL A 25 -12.39 0.99 2.94
CA VAL A 25 -11.46 2.02 3.38
C VAL A 25 -10.15 1.94 2.61
N GLY A 26 -9.62 0.73 2.41
CA GLY A 26 -8.41 0.53 1.61
C GLY A 26 -8.57 0.99 0.16
N SER A 27 -9.73 0.78 -0.45
CA SER A 27 -10.01 1.23 -1.82
C SER A 27 -10.17 2.74 -1.91
N ILE A 28 -10.86 3.36 -0.95
CA ILE A 28 -11.00 4.82 -0.89
C ILE A 28 -9.62 5.46 -0.78
N ILE A 29 -8.77 4.96 0.12
CA ILE A 29 -7.40 5.45 0.27
C ILE A 29 -6.63 5.32 -1.05
N ALA A 30 -6.66 4.15 -1.70
CA ALA A 30 -5.96 3.95 -2.96
C ALA A 30 -6.45 4.90 -4.09
N VAL A 31 -7.75 5.13 -4.18
CA VAL A 31 -8.33 6.09 -5.15
C VAL A 31 -7.93 7.53 -4.84
N VAL A 32 -7.93 7.93 -3.56
CA VAL A 32 -7.47 9.26 -3.16
C VAL A 32 -6.01 9.45 -3.55
N PHE A 33 -5.13 8.47 -3.27
CA PHE A 33 -3.73 8.54 -3.70
C PHE A 33 -3.57 8.58 -5.23
N LEU A 34 -4.40 7.83 -5.98
CA LEU A 34 -4.40 7.91 -7.45
C LEU A 34 -4.77 9.30 -7.95
N ILE A 35 -5.74 9.97 -7.33
CA ILE A 35 -6.10 11.35 -7.69
C ILE A 35 -4.92 12.28 -7.35
N LEU A 36 -4.43 12.22 -6.11
CA LEU A 36 -3.32 13.07 -5.64
C LEU A 36 -2.10 12.95 -6.56
N ILE A 37 -1.71 11.74 -6.94
CA ILE A 37 -0.52 11.53 -7.77
C ILE A 37 -0.70 11.92 -9.24
N HIS A 38 -1.91 12.05 -9.75
CA HIS A 38 -2.13 12.50 -11.12
C HIS A 38 -2.44 14.00 -11.21
N THR A 39 -3.02 14.58 -10.16
CA THR A 39 -3.44 15.98 -10.18
C THR A 39 -2.47 16.90 -9.45
N LEU A 40 -1.77 16.40 -8.43
CA LEU A 40 -0.90 17.20 -7.55
C LEU A 40 0.56 16.76 -7.59
N PHE A 41 0.97 15.97 -8.60
CA PHE A 41 2.36 15.52 -8.70
C PHE A 41 3.33 16.70 -8.87
N ASP A 42 3.03 17.62 -9.80
CA ASP A 42 3.82 18.83 -10.00
C ASP A 42 3.84 19.73 -8.76
N TYR A 43 2.94 19.46 -7.81
CA TYR A 43 2.84 20.18 -6.54
C TYR A 43 3.57 19.48 -5.39
N PHE A 44 4.19 18.34 -5.65
CA PHE A 44 4.82 17.48 -4.66
C PHE A 44 6.27 17.89 -4.40
N GLY A 45 6.43 18.91 -3.56
CA GLY A 45 7.71 19.51 -3.23
C GLY A 45 7.61 20.52 -2.10
N VAL A 46 8.70 21.23 -1.87
CA VAL A 46 8.74 22.37 -0.94
C VAL A 46 8.47 23.65 -1.71
N TRP A 47 7.58 24.47 -1.16
CA TRP A 47 7.08 25.69 -1.79
C TRP A 47 7.70 26.92 -1.14
N ARG A 48 8.20 27.85 -1.96
CA ARG A 48 8.49 29.23 -1.56
C ARG A 48 7.59 30.18 -2.33
N ILE A 49 6.84 31.00 -1.60
CA ILE A 49 6.00 32.04 -2.16
C ILE A 49 6.61 33.38 -1.74
N GLU A 50 7.15 34.13 -2.68
CA GLU A 50 7.75 35.44 -2.42
C GLU A 50 7.37 36.44 -3.51
N ASN A 51 6.87 37.61 -3.09
CA ASN A 51 6.49 38.71 -3.98
C ASN A 51 5.52 38.32 -5.12
N GLY A 52 4.67 37.33 -4.91
CA GLY A 52 3.73 36.82 -5.91
C GLY A 52 4.29 35.77 -6.87
N ASN A 53 5.60 35.50 -6.81
CA ASN A 53 6.22 34.37 -7.49
C ASN A 53 6.14 33.13 -6.61
N THR A 54 5.87 31.99 -7.24
CA THR A 54 5.80 30.70 -6.57
C THR A 54 6.83 29.77 -7.18
N GLU A 55 7.78 29.34 -6.36
CA GLU A 55 8.84 28.42 -6.75
C GLU A 55 8.70 27.12 -5.95
N VAL A 56 8.93 25.99 -6.60
CA VAL A 56 8.77 24.65 -6.02
C VAL A 56 10.05 23.85 -6.26
N VAL A 57 10.61 23.29 -5.18
CA VAL A 57 11.67 22.30 -5.27
C VAL A 57 11.02 20.92 -5.16
N PRO A 58 10.93 20.15 -6.27
CA PRO A 58 10.20 18.88 -6.29
C PRO A 58 10.98 17.80 -5.53
N PHE A 59 10.25 16.87 -4.90
CA PHE A 59 10.87 15.71 -4.24
C PHE A 59 11.33 14.64 -5.24
N VAL A 60 10.57 14.44 -6.31
CA VAL A 60 10.88 13.48 -7.37
C VAL A 60 11.56 14.25 -8.50
N ASP A 61 12.56 13.66 -9.12
CA ASP A 61 13.23 14.26 -10.26
C ASP A 61 12.26 14.38 -11.45
N ASN A 62 12.27 15.52 -12.14
CA ASN A 62 11.37 15.80 -13.26
C ASN A 62 11.57 14.83 -14.43
N GLU A 63 12.80 14.36 -14.67
CA GLU A 63 13.09 13.36 -15.70
C GLU A 63 12.45 12.01 -15.37
N TYR A 64 12.32 11.71 -14.07
CA TYR A 64 11.75 10.46 -13.55
C TYR A 64 10.28 10.58 -13.13
N ALA A 65 9.65 11.75 -13.30
CA ALA A 65 8.26 12.01 -12.96
C ALA A 65 7.29 10.99 -13.58
N ALA A 66 7.37 10.79 -14.90
CA ALA A 66 6.50 9.87 -15.61
C ALA A 66 6.71 8.42 -15.15
N TYR A 67 7.96 8.05 -14.85
CA TYR A 67 8.32 6.74 -14.30
C TYR A 67 7.67 6.55 -12.91
N PHE A 68 7.85 7.51 -12.00
CA PHE A 68 7.29 7.48 -10.66
C PHE A 68 5.75 7.36 -10.67
N VAL A 69 5.08 8.20 -11.46
CA VAL A 69 3.61 8.19 -11.59
C VAL A 69 3.14 6.85 -12.14
N THR A 70 3.80 6.31 -13.17
CA THR A 70 3.42 5.04 -13.79
C THR A 70 3.52 3.87 -12.81
N PHE A 71 4.67 3.70 -12.16
CA PHE A 71 4.88 2.57 -11.25
C PHE A 71 4.04 2.67 -9.96
N THR A 72 3.85 3.88 -9.43
CA THR A 72 2.95 4.08 -8.29
C THR A 72 1.50 3.80 -8.67
N THR A 73 1.08 4.15 -9.89
CA THR A 73 -0.25 3.81 -10.41
C THR A 73 -0.44 2.30 -10.49
N LEU A 74 0.53 1.57 -11.03
CA LEU A 74 0.50 0.11 -11.07
C LEU A 74 0.39 -0.50 -9.66
N LEU A 75 1.14 0.03 -8.69
CA LEU A 75 1.08 -0.40 -7.30
C LEU A 75 -0.31 -0.17 -6.69
N LEU A 76 -0.90 1.01 -6.91
CA LEU A 76 -2.25 1.34 -6.42
C LEU A 76 -3.34 0.47 -7.07
N ILE A 77 -3.20 0.14 -8.37
CA ILE A 77 -4.09 -0.80 -9.06
C ILE A 77 -3.99 -2.19 -8.42
N VAL A 78 -2.79 -2.68 -8.12
CA VAL A 78 -2.60 -3.96 -7.41
C VAL A 78 -3.35 -3.96 -6.07
N ILE A 79 -3.23 -2.88 -5.29
CA ILE A 79 -3.94 -2.72 -4.01
C ILE A 79 -5.46 -2.73 -4.21
N LEU A 80 -5.96 -2.02 -5.23
CA LEU A 80 -7.39 -2.00 -5.56
C LEU A 80 -7.91 -3.38 -5.93
N VAL A 81 -7.19 -4.12 -6.79
CA VAL A 81 -7.58 -5.47 -7.19
C VAL A 81 -7.66 -6.40 -5.98
N ILE A 82 -6.67 -6.35 -5.06
CA ILE A 82 -6.71 -7.13 -3.81
C ILE A 82 -7.96 -6.77 -2.99
N ASN A 83 -8.29 -5.48 -2.85
CA ASN A 83 -9.44 -5.03 -2.08
C ASN A 83 -10.77 -5.43 -2.72
N ILE A 84 -10.88 -5.42 -4.05
CA ILE A 84 -12.05 -5.93 -4.78
C ILE A 84 -12.23 -7.43 -4.48
N PHE A 85 -11.16 -8.23 -4.56
CA PHE A 85 -11.24 -9.65 -4.22
C PHE A 85 -11.68 -9.89 -2.77
N LYS A 86 -11.15 -9.11 -1.82
CA LYS A 86 -11.57 -9.13 -0.40
C LYS A 86 -13.06 -8.80 -0.25
N PHE A 87 -13.54 -7.79 -0.98
CA PHE A 87 -14.94 -7.35 -0.94
C PHE A 87 -15.90 -8.40 -1.50
N VAL A 88 -15.53 -9.07 -2.59
CA VAL A 88 -16.34 -10.13 -3.21
C VAL A 88 -16.37 -11.40 -2.36
N HIS A 89 -15.21 -11.86 -1.87
CA HIS A 89 -15.13 -13.13 -1.16
C HIS A 89 -15.56 -13.03 0.31
N GLN A 90 -15.29 -11.91 0.98
CA GLN A 90 -15.61 -11.63 2.39
C GLN A 90 -15.14 -12.70 3.41
N ARG A 91 -14.32 -13.65 2.97
CA ARG A 91 -13.84 -14.82 3.71
C ARG A 91 -12.38 -15.09 3.37
N TRP A 92 -11.58 -15.47 4.37
CA TRP A 92 -10.20 -15.91 4.15
C TRP A 92 -10.18 -17.38 3.74
N THR A 93 -10.28 -17.62 2.43
CA THR A 93 -10.08 -18.94 1.83
C THR A 93 -8.63 -19.12 1.40
N VAL A 94 -8.20 -20.37 1.17
CA VAL A 94 -6.87 -20.65 0.61
C VAL A 94 -6.68 -19.95 -0.74
N SER A 95 -7.72 -19.94 -1.59
CA SER A 95 -7.70 -19.22 -2.87
C SER A 95 -7.49 -17.72 -2.69
N MET A 96 -8.17 -17.10 -1.72
CA MET A 96 -7.99 -15.67 -1.41
C MET A 96 -6.56 -15.38 -0.94
N PHE A 97 -5.99 -16.23 -0.07
CA PHE A 97 -4.61 -16.11 0.37
C PHE A 97 -3.62 -16.17 -0.78
N VAL A 98 -3.77 -17.15 -1.68
CA VAL A 98 -2.89 -17.31 -2.86
C VAL A 98 -2.97 -16.08 -3.75
N ILE A 99 -4.17 -15.62 -4.11
CA ILE A 99 -4.36 -14.43 -4.96
C ILE A 99 -3.71 -13.20 -4.30
N SER A 100 -4.00 -12.96 -3.02
CA SER A 100 -3.44 -11.81 -2.30
C SER A 100 -1.91 -11.86 -2.19
N THR A 101 -1.34 -13.06 -2.04
CA THR A 101 0.11 -13.26 -1.98
C THR A 101 0.76 -12.99 -3.33
N VAL A 102 0.21 -13.54 -4.42
CA VAL A 102 0.72 -13.30 -5.78
C VAL A 102 0.69 -11.81 -6.12
N LEU A 103 -0.43 -11.14 -5.87
CA LEU A 103 -0.56 -9.70 -6.09
C LEU A 103 0.40 -8.89 -5.20
N SER A 104 0.61 -9.31 -3.94
CA SER A 104 1.57 -8.65 -3.05
C SER A 104 3.02 -8.83 -3.55
N ILE A 105 3.37 -9.99 -4.09
CA ILE A 105 4.69 -10.23 -4.70
C ILE A 105 4.89 -9.31 -5.92
N ILE A 106 3.88 -9.15 -6.76
CA ILE A 106 3.93 -8.20 -7.90
C ILE A 106 4.16 -6.77 -7.40
N GLY A 107 3.46 -6.34 -6.35
CA GLY A 107 3.69 -5.01 -5.76
C GLY A 107 5.08 -4.85 -5.14
N ILE A 108 5.63 -5.90 -4.51
CA ILE A 108 7.02 -5.91 -4.01
C ILE A 108 8.01 -5.77 -5.18
N MET A 109 7.78 -6.46 -6.30
CA MET A 109 8.64 -6.32 -7.49
C MET A 109 8.61 -4.90 -8.06
N ILE A 110 7.44 -4.26 -8.09
CA ILE A 110 7.30 -2.86 -8.49
C ILE A 110 8.10 -1.94 -7.54
N LEU A 111 7.92 -2.09 -6.23
CA LEU A 111 8.63 -1.29 -5.23
C LEU A 111 10.15 -1.49 -5.29
N TYR A 112 10.60 -2.73 -5.51
CA TYR A 112 12.01 -3.05 -5.67
C TYR A 112 12.60 -2.35 -6.91
N HIS A 113 11.89 -2.38 -8.03
CA HIS A 113 12.33 -1.70 -9.25
C HIS A 113 12.41 -0.17 -9.08
N MET A 114 11.44 0.43 -8.37
CA MET A 114 11.50 1.85 -8.02
C MET A 114 12.67 2.16 -7.07
N HIS A 115 12.96 1.29 -6.11
CA HIS A 115 14.06 1.47 -5.15
C HIS A 115 15.45 1.40 -5.81
N GLU A 116 15.62 0.53 -6.81
CA GLU A 116 16.89 0.39 -7.53
C GLU A 116 17.27 1.66 -8.29
N ASN A 117 16.27 2.43 -8.73
CA ASN A 117 16.48 3.69 -9.42
C ASN A 117 16.66 4.86 -8.43
N ARG A 118 17.90 5.07 -7.98
CA ARG A 118 18.24 6.15 -7.03
C ARG A 118 17.95 7.55 -7.59
N GLU A 119 18.01 7.71 -8.91
CA GLU A 119 17.77 8.98 -9.61
C GLU A 119 16.29 9.39 -9.60
N LEU A 120 15.40 8.50 -9.16
CA LEU A 120 13.99 8.80 -8.96
C LEU A 120 13.79 9.97 -7.98
N TRP A 121 14.60 10.05 -6.93
CA TRP A 121 14.59 11.18 -6.01
C TRP A 121 15.41 12.33 -6.60
N ASN A 122 14.94 13.55 -6.40
CA ASN A 122 15.67 14.75 -6.80
C ASN A 122 17.02 14.81 -6.06
N GLN A 123 18.12 14.60 -6.78
CA GLN A 123 19.47 14.61 -6.21
C GLN A 123 19.89 16.01 -5.76
N ASP A 124 19.36 17.04 -6.42
CA ASP A 124 19.64 18.44 -6.15
C ASP A 124 18.63 19.05 -5.17
N PHE A 125 17.82 18.22 -4.49
CA PHE A 125 16.77 18.71 -3.59
C PHE A 125 17.31 19.65 -2.50
N MET A 126 18.42 19.28 -1.85
CA MET A 126 19.01 20.09 -0.78
C MET A 126 19.63 21.39 -1.31
N ASP A 127 20.26 21.33 -2.48
CA ASP A 127 20.82 22.52 -3.14
C ASP A 127 19.69 23.46 -3.57
N GLY A 128 18.60 22.94 -4.11
CA GLY A 128 17.40 23.72 -4.43
C GLY A 128 16.80 24.42 -3.21
N LEU A 129 16.77 23.77 -2.04
CA LEU A 129 16.33 24.44 -0.80
C LEU A 129 17.28 25.54 -0.34
N LEU A 130 18.59 25.35 -0.53
CA LEU A 130 19.61 26.34 -0.19
C LEU A 130 19.51 27.56 -1.12
N ASP A 131 19.32 27.35 -2.42
CA ASP A 131 19.10 28.40 -3.41
C ASP A 131 17.80 29.18 -3.16
N LEU A 132 16.77 28.47 -2.69
CA LEU A 132 15.54 29.09 -2.19
C LEU A 132 15.70 29.74 -0.81
N GLY A 133 16.91 29.86 -0.26
CA GLY A 133 17.16 30.60 0.98
C GLY A 133 16.47 30.01 2.21
N PHE A 134 16.06 28.74 2.19
CA PHE A 134 15.55 28.05 3.39
C PHE A 134 16.64 27.87 4.46
N PHE A 135 17.91 27.94 4.05
CA PHE A 135 19.07 27.80 4.92
C PHE A 135 20.09 28.90 4.64
N GLU A 136 20.74 29.41 5.70
CA GLU A 136 21.81 30.41 5.58
C GLU A 136 23.10 29.82 5.01
N SER A 137 23.35 28.53 5.30
CA SER A 137 24.54 27.80 4.87
C SER A 137 24.36 26.29 5.07
N THR A 138 25.22 25.51 4.40
CA THR A 138 25.35 24.06 4.61
C THR A 138 25.84 23.67 6.01
N THR A 139 26.45 24.61 6.74
CA THR A 139 26.92 24.41 8.12
C THR A 139 25.82 24.61 9.16
N SER A 140 24.68 25.18 8.77
CA SER A 140 23.56 25.41 9.68
C SER A 140 23.00 24.07 10.23
N LEU A 141 22.53 24.09 11.48
CA LEU A 141 21.92 22.91 12.10
C LEU A 141 20.70 22.43 11.31
N MET A 142 19.88 23.38 10.83
CA MET A 142 18.68 23.08 10.06
C MET A 142 19.00 22.37 8.74
N TYR A 143 20.01 22.83 8.00
CA TYR A 143 20.44 22.14 6.78
C TYR A 143 20.82 20.69 7.07
N ARG A 144 21.68 20.46 8.08
CA ARG A 144 22.17 19.11 8.43
C ARG A 144 21.06 18.15 8.88
N VAL A 145 20.07 18.66 9.61
CA VAL A 145 18.91 17.86 10.03
C VAL A 145 18.04 17.51 8.83
N THR A 146 17.75 18.49 7.97
CA THR A 146 16.93 18.26 6.77
C THR A 146 17.62 17.34 5.77
N ASP A 147 18.92 17.50 5.54
CA ASP A 147 19.74 16.62 4.69
C ASP A 147 19.72 15.16 5.21
N GLY A 148 19.91 14.99 6.51
CA GLY A 148 19.83 13.67 7.14
C GLY A 148 18.43 13.04 7.02
N LEU A 149 17.37 13.84 7.17
CA LEU A 149 15.99 13.37 6.96
C LEU A 149 15.72 13.03 5.51
N TRP A 150 16.21 13.85 4.57
CA TRP A 150 16.06 13.62 3.14
C TRP A 150 16.70 12.31 2.71
N THR A 151 17.96 12.11 3.09
CA THR A 151 18.70 10.86 2.86
C THR A 151 17.99 9.66 3.49
N PHE A 152 17.51 9.80 4.73
CA PHE A 152 16.78 8.73 5.39
C PHE A 152 15.47 8.39 4.66
N VAL A 153 14.67 9.39 4.28
CA VAL A 153 13.38 9.15 3.63
C VAL A 153 13.56 8.54 2.25
N SER A 154 14.48 9.09 1.43
CA SER A 154 14.72 8.62 0.06
C SER A 154 15.23 7.18 0.01
N GLU A 155 16.06 6.78 0.98
CA GLU A 155 16.56 5.40 1.09
C GLU A 155 15.51 4.43 1.66
N TRP A 156 14.83 4.81 2.74
CA TRP A 156 14.08 3.85 3.55
C TRP A 156 12.62 3.69 3.17
N ILE A 157 12.00 4.63 2.45
CA ILE A 157 10.56 4.58 2.17
C ILE A 157 10.15 3.32 1.40
N PHE A 158 10.90 2.94 0.36
CA PHE A 158 10.60 1.73 -0.41
C PHE A 158 10.84 0.46 0.40
N ILE A 159 11.91 0.42 1.19
CA ILE A 159 12.22 -0.70 2.10
C ILE A 159 11.07 -0.89 3.10
N LEU A 160 10.59 0.20 3.70
CA LEU A 160 9.47 0.18 4.64
C LEU A 160 8.20 -0.35 3.97
N LEU A 161 7.88 0.11 2.76
CA LEU A 161 6.71 -0.38 2.01
C LEU A 161 6.82 -1.87 1.68
N ILE A 162 7.99 -2.35 1.25
CA ILE A 162 8.24 -3.78 1.01
C ILE A 162 8.03 -4.59 2.30
N VAL A 163 8.60 -4.14 3.42
CA VAL A 163 8.43 -4.80 4.73
C VAL A 163 6.95 -4.85 5.13
N LEU A 164 6.19 -3.77 4.95
CA LEU A 164 4.75 -3.76 5.21
C LEU A 164 3.99 -4.78 4.36
N MET A 165 4.35 -4.93 3.07
CA MET A 165 3.74 -5.95 2.20
C MET A 165 4.07 -7.37 2.67
N VAL A 166 5.31 -7.64 3.08
CA VAL A 166 5.74 -8.93 3.63
C VAL A 166 4.99 -9.26 4.92
N ILE A 167 4.90 -8.30 5.84
CA ILE A 167 4.10 -8.45 7.07
C ILE A 167 2.64 -8.76 6.73
N GLY A 168 2.07 -8.09 5.72
CA GLY A 168 0.72 -8.35 5.22
C GLY A 168 0.54 -9.80 4.76
N ILE A 169 1.49 -10.35 3.99
CA ILE A 169 1.48 -11.76 3.55
C ILE A 169 1.48 -12.70 4.77
N ILE A 170 2.35 -12.46 5.74
CA ILE A 170 2.47 -13.28 6.96
C ILE A 170 1.14 -13.28 7.75
N ILE A 171 0.56 -12.10 7.98
CA ILE A 171 -0.71 -11.96 8.70
C ILE A 171 -1.83 -12.71 7.97
N ASN A 172 -1.93 -12.57 6.65
CA ASN A 172 -2.96 -13.23 5.84
C ASN A 172 -2.79 -14.75 5.84
N GLY A 173 -1.54 -15.23 5.80
CA GLY A 173 -1.21 -16.65 5.89
C GLY A 173 -1.61 -17.23 7.25
N TYR A 174 -1.28 -16.53 8.34
CA TYR A 174 -1.68 -16.91 9.70
C TYR A 174 -3.20 -17.00 9.86
N ARG A 175 -3.94 -16.00 9.37
CA ARG A 175 -5.43 -15.99 9.38
C ARG A 175 -6.01 -17.20 8.63
N THR A 176 -5.42 -17.54 7.49
CA THR A 176 -5.85 -18.68 6.66
C THR A 176 -5.60 -20.02 7.37
N LEU A 177 -4.42 -20.19 8.00
CA LEU A 177 -4.07 -21.41 8.73
C LEU A 177 -4.93 -21.63 9.98
N GLN A 178 -5.21 -20.59 10.75
CA GLN A 178 -6.10 -20.69 11.91
C GLN A 178 -7.47 -21.25 11.50
N ARG A 179 -8.00 -20.79 10.37
CA ARG A 179 -9.32 -21.24 9.89
C ARG A 179 -9.31 -22.64 9.32
N ALA A 180 -8.24 -23.03 8.63
CA ALA A 180 -8.07 -24.42 8.21
C ALA A 180 -8.07 -25.39 9.41
N ARG A 181 -7.59 -24.96 10.58
CA ARG A 181 -7.63 -25.75 11.83
C ARG A 181 -9.02 -25.80 12.45
N THR A 182 -9.75 -24.69 12.54
CA THR A 182 -11.08 -24.64 13.18
C THR A 182 -12.19 -25.30 12.34
N SER A 183 -11.98 -25.45 11.04
CA SER A 183 -12.95 -26.06 10.10
C SER A 183 -12.97 -27.59 10.12
N ARG A 184 -12.06 -28.28 10.83
CA ARG A 184 -12.04 -29.75 10.85
C ARG A 184 -13.25 -30.28 11.63
N PRO A 185 -14.11 -31.14 11.03
CA PRO A 185 -15.26 -31.68 11.73
C PRO A 185 -14.80 -32.48 12.95
N LYS A 186 -15.34 -32.17 14.13
CA LYS A 186 -15.20 -33.05 15.31
C LYS A 186 -15.76 -34.41 14.89
N LYS A 187 -14.92 -35.46 14.87
CA LYS A 187 -15.38 -36.84 14.70
C LYS A 187 -16.42 -37.10 15.81
N TYR A 188 -17.70 -37.06 15.47
CA TYR A 188 -18.74 -37.52 16.37
C TYR A 188 -18.47 -39.01 16.62
N LYS A 189 -18.06 -39.36 17.84
CA LYS A 189 -18.12 -40.74 18.31
C LYS A 189 -19.58 -41.15 18.17
N ARG A 190 -19.89 -42.03 17.20
CA ARG A 190 -21.19 -42.70 17.16
C ARG A 190 -21.31 -43.47 18.47
N ALA A 191 -22.34 -43.19 19.26
CA ALA A 191 -22.69 -44.03 20.39
C ALA A 191 -22.97 -45.45 19.86
N PRO A 192 -22.54 -46.51 20.55
CA PRO A 192 -22.93 -47.86 20.19
C PRO A 192 -24.46 -47.95 20.22
N LEU A 193 -25.04 -48.49 19.15
CA LEU A 193 -26.44 -48.88 19.11
C LEU A 193 -26.55 -50.12 20.01
N GLU A 194 -27.28 -49.98 21.12
CA GLU A 194 -27.74 -51.10 21.94
C GLU A 194 -28.84 -51.89 21.23
#